data_AF-K4RGY8-F1
#
_entry.id   AF-K4RGY8-F1
#
_cell.length_a   1.000
_cell.length_b   1.000
_cell.length_c   1.000
_cell.angle_alpha   90.00
_cell.angle_beta   90.00
_cell.angle_gamma   90.00
#
_symmetry.space_group_name_H-M   'P 1'
#
loop_
_entity.id
_entity.type
_entity.pdbx_description
1 polymer ?
#
loop_
_entity_poly.entity_id
_entity_poly.type
_entity_poly.pdbx_seq_one_letter_code
_entity_poly.pdbx_strand_id
1 'polypeptide(L)' 'MTDVVDSDELLRRIQRARTCARHEEQAWRTRSFGLRVSDPEGAREAAVRMLAYEAVLRVLDEILTPGAHPGEE' A
#
# COMPACT_ATOMS: atom_id res chain seq x y z
N MET A 1 -19.67 -20.64 -0.09
CA MET A 1 -18.97 -21.15 -1.28
C MET A 1 -18.26 -19.97 -1.90
N THR A 2 -16.94 -19.87 -1.75
CA THR A 2 -16.18 -18.93 -2.57
C THR A 2 -16.21 -19.46 -3.99
N ASP A 3 -16.70 -18.64 -4.92
CA ASP A 3 -16.65 -18.97 -6.33
C ASP A 3 -15.19 -19.23 -6.72
N VAL A 4 -14.93 -20.30 -7.48
CA VAL A 4 -13.57 -20.61 -7.92
C VAL A 4 -13.18 -19.51 -8.91
N VAL A 5 -12.21 -18.70 -8.51
CA VAL A 5 -11.76 -17.55 -9.28
C VAL A 5 -10.60 -17.98 -10.17
N ASP A 6 -10.64 -17.63 -11.45
CA ASP A 6 -9.50 -17.88 -12.34
C ASP A 6 -8.28 -17.03 -11.95
N SER A 7 -7.09 -17.47 -12.35
CA SER A 7 -5.83 -16.81 -12.03
C SER A 7 -5.75 -15.37 -12.56
N ASP A 8 -6.38 -15.07 -13.70
CA ASP A 8 -6.37 -13.72 -14.27
C ASP A 8 -7.23 -12.76 -13.45
N GLU A 9 -8.35 -13.25 -12.92
CA GLU A 9 -9.21 -12.48 -12.04
C GLU A 9 -8.56 -12.26 -10.67
N LEU A 10 -7.81 -13.24 -10.14
CA LEU A 10 -6.96 -13.01 -8.97
C LEU A 10 -5.90 -11.94 -9.26
N LEU A 11 -5.21 -12.03 -10.39
CA LEU A 11 -4.20 -11.05 -10.80
C LEU A 11 -4.80 -9.64 -10.95
N ARG A 12 -5.98 -9.51 -11.60
CA ARG A 12 -6.70 -8.24 -11.72
C ARG A 12 -7.03 -7.64 -10.36
N ARG A 13 -7.50 -8.44 -9.41
CA ARG A 13 -7.84 -7.98 -8.06
C ARG A 13 -6.60 -7.49 -7.30
N ILE A 14 -5.50 -8.24 -7.39
CA ILE A 14 -4.23 -7.86 -6.77
C ILE A 14 -3.70 -6.56 -7.38
N GLN A 15 -3.69 -6.44 -8.71
CA GLN A 15 -3.28 -5.21 -9.39
C GLN A 15 -4.17 -4.02 -9.02
N ARG A 16 -5.48 -4.22 -8.91
CA ARG A 16 -6.41 -3.18 -8.44
C ARG A 16 -6.12 -2.76 -7.00
N ALA A 17 -5.88 -3.71 -6.11
CA ALA A 17 -5.51 -3.44 -4.72
C ALA A 17 -4.20 -2.65 -4.65
N ARG A 18 -3.20 -3.01 -5.46
CA ARG A 18 -1.92 -2.30 -5.55
C ARG A 18 -2.08 -0.85 -6.03
N THR A 19 -2.89 -0.63 -7.07
CA THR A 19 -3.20 0.73 -7.56
C THR A 19 -3.89 1.56 -6.48
N CYS A 20 -4.84 0.97 -5.76
CA CYS A 20 -5.51 1.62 -4.63
C CYS A 20 -4.51 2.00 -3.53
N ALA A 21 -3.66 1.06 -3.08
CA ALA A 21 -2.67 1.30 -2.03
C ALA A 21 -1.65 2.39 -2.42
N ARG A 22 -1.22 2.43 -3.69
CA ARG A 22 -0.36 3.53 -4.19
C ARG A 22 -1.04 4.89 -4.14
N HIS A 23 -2.30 4.95 -4.56
CA HIS A 23 -3.05 6.19 -4.55
C HIS A 23 -3.21 6.71 -3.11
N GLU A 24 -3.52 5.82 -2.17
CA GLU A 24 -3.62 6.17 -0.76
C GLU A 24 -2.28 6.61 -0.16
N GLU A 25 -1.17 5.89 -0.39
CA GLU A 25 0.16 6.29 0.09
C GLU A 25 0.51 7.71 -0.39
N GLN A 26 0.31 8.00 -1.69
CA GLN A 26 0.58 9.31 -2.25
C GLN A 26 -0.34 10.41 -1.68
N ALA A 27 -1.61 10.10 -1.41
CA ALA A 27 -2.55 11.02 -0.79
C ALA A 27 -2.13 11.38 0.65
N TRP A 28 -1.76 10.38 1.46
CA TRP A 28 -1.27 10.58 2.82
C TRP A 28 0.08 11.30 2.86
N ARG A 29 0.97 11.00 1.90
CA ARG A 29 2.23 11.72 1.72
C ARG A 29 2.01 13.20 1.47
N THR A 30 1.13 13.53 0.53
CA THR A 30 0.78 14.93 0.19
C THR A 30 0.16 15.64 1.40
N ARG A 31 -0.74 14.97 2.13
CA ARG A 31 -1.39 15.51 3.32
C ARG A 31 -0.42 15.74 4.48
N SER A 32 0.53 14.82 4.69
CA SER A 32 1.55 14.92 5.75
C SER A 32 2.43 16.17 5.60
N PHE A 33 2.75 16.55 4.36
CA PHE A 33 3.55 17.74 4.06
C PHE A 33 2.83 19.03 4.49
N GLY A 34 1.51 19.11 4.29
CA GLY A 34 0.71 20.27 4.70
C GLY A 34 0.44 20.36 6.20
N LEU A 35 0.41 19.22 6.91
CA LEU A 35 0.08 19.17 8.34
C LEU A 35 1.29 19.41 9.26
N ARG A 36 2.52 19.15 8.79
CA ARG A 36 3.73 19.14 9.63
C ARG A 36 4.00 20.43 10.43
N VAL A 37 3.49 21.58 9.96
CA VAL A 37 3.67 22.89 10.61
C VAL A 37 2.47 23.27 11.50
N SER A 38 1.27 22.76 11.20
CA SER A 38 0.01 23.22 11.81
C SER A 38 -0.62 22.20 12.75
N ASP A 39 -0.32 20.91 12.59
CA ASP A 39 -0.88 19.80 13.35
C ASP A 39 0.12 18.62 13.44
N PRO A 40 0.93 18.57 14.52
CA PRO A 40 1.89 17.49 14.75
C PRO A 40 1.26 16.10 14.91
N GLU A 41 0.05 16.00 15.47
CA GLU A 41 -0.62 14.72 15.69
C GLU A 41 -1.19 14.19 14.38
N GLY A 42 -1.84 15.05 13.59
CA GLY A 42 -2.26 14.70 12.23
C GLY A 42 -1.09 14.32 11.31
N ALA A 43 0.08 14.94 11.49
CA ALA A 43 1.29 14.53 10.79
C ALA A 43 1.77 13.12 11.20
N ARG A 44 1.63 12.76 12.49
CA ARG A 44 1.95 11.42 12.98
C ARG A 44 0.98 10.37 12.45
N GLU A 45 -0.32 10.64 12.47
CA GLU A 45 -1.32 9.74 11.89
C GLU A 45 -1.06 9.50 10.39
N ALA A 46 -0.76 10.56 9.65
CA ALA A 46 -0.42 10.44 8.23
C ALA A 46 0.82 9.56 7.99
N ALA A 47 1.85 9.68 8.84
CA ALA A 47 3.04 8.82 8.75
C ALA A 47 2.73 7.35 9.03
N VAL A 48 1.87 7.05 10.01
CA VAL A 48 1.44 5.66 10.28
C VAL A 48 0.66 5.08 9.10
N ARG A 49 -0.25 5.86 8.51
CA ARG A 49 -1.00 5.42 7.33
C ARG A 49 -0.09 5.20 6.11
N MET A 50 0.90 6.07 5.88
CA MET A 50 1.91 5.85 4.84
C MET A 50 2.64 4.51 5.03
N LEU A 51 3.17 4.25 6.23
CA LEU A 51 3.87 2.99 6.53
C LEU A 51 2.96 1.77 6.32
N ALA A 52 1.68 1.87 6.66
CA ALA A 52 0.72 0.79 6.44
C ALA A 52 0.53 0.49 4.94
N TYR A 53 0.37 1.51 4.10
CA TYR A 53 0.24 1.31 2.65
C TYR A 53 1.55 0.84 2.00
N GLU A 54 2.71 1.32 2.47
CA GLU A 54 4.02 0.82 2.04
C GLU A 54 4.18 -0.68 2.35
N ALA A 55 3.81 -1.13 3.54
CA ALA A 55 3.85 -2.55 3.91
C ALA A 55 2.93 -3.41 3.04
N VAL A 56 1.70 -2.93 2.77
CA VAL A 56 0.77 -3.61 1.86
C VAL A 56 1.37 -3.71 0.46
N LEU A 57 1.95 -2.62 -0.05
CA LEU A 57 2.59 -2.62 -1.37
C LEU A 57 3.73 -3.63 -1.46
N ARG A 58 4.56 -3.76 -0.41
CA ARG A 58 5.63 -4.79 -0.38
C ARG A 58 5.07 -6.20 -0.46
N VAL A 59 4.05 -6.51 0.33
CA VAL A 59 3.42 -7.85 0.30
C VAL A 59 2.81 -8.14 -1.07
N LEU A 60 2.12 -7.16 -1.67
CA LEU A 60 1.55 -7.33 -3.01
C LEU A 60 2.63 -7.48 -4.08
N ASP A 61 3.75 -6.76 -3.95
CA ASP A 61 4.88 -6.84 -4.87
C ASP A 61 5.58 -8.19 -4.78
N GLU A 62 5.76 -8.74 -3.58
CA GLU A 62 6.31 -10.08 -3.39
C GLU A 62 5.38 -11.19 -3.95
N ILE A 63 4.06 -11.04 -3.79
CA ILE A 63 3.09 -11.97 -4.40
C ILE A 63 3.17 -11.93 -5.94
N LEU A 64 3.31 -10.73 -6.52
CA LEU A 64 3.37 -10.54 -7.98
C LEU A 64 4.75 -10.87 -8.57
N THR A 65 5.80 -10.66 -7.79
CA THR A 65 7.19 -10.77 -8.20
C THR A 65 7.99 -11.31 -7.02
N PRO A 66 7.98 -12.63 -6.79
CA PRO A 66 8.72 -13.23 -5.70
C PRO A 66 10.21 -12.89 -5.76
N GLY A 67 10.78 -12.49 -4.63
CA GLY A 67 12.16 -12.00 -4.52
C GLY A 67 12.35 -10.54 -4.90
N ALA A 68 11.28 -9.76 -5.08
CA ALA A 68 11.37 -8.32 -5.33
C ALA A 68 11.96 -7.53 -4.14
N HIS A 69 11.90 -8.10 -2.94
CA HIS A 69 12.41 -7.51 -1.70
C HIS A 69 13.47 -8.41 -1.05
N PRO A 70 14.73 -8.39 -1.53
CA PRO A 70 15.77 -9.35 -1.15
C PRO A 70 16.43 -9.07 0.23
N GLY A 71 15.67 -8.78 1.28
CA GLY A 71 16.27 -8.35 2.56
C GLY A 71 15.45 -8.49 3.85
N GLU A 72 14.40 -9.29 3.88
CA GLU A 72 13.58 -9.53 5.09
C GLU A 72 13.56 -11.02 5.51
N GLU A 73 14.64 -11.78 5.23
CA GLU A 73 14.85 -13.17 5.69
C GLU A 73 15.57 -13.25 7.04
#